data_AF-A0A9P0HP42-F1
#
_entry.id   AF-A0A9P0HP42-F1
#
_cell.length_a   1.000
_cell.length_b   1.000
_cell.length_c   1.000
_cell.angle_alpha   90.00
_cell.angle_beta   90.00
_cell.angle_gamma   90.00
#
_symmetry.space_group_name_H-M   'P 1'
#
loop_
_entity.id
_entity.type
_entity.pdbx_description
1 polymer ?
#
loop_
_entity_poly.entity_id
_entity_poly.type
_entity_poly.pdbx_seq_one_letter_code
_entity_poly.pdbx_strand_id
1 'polypeptide(L)'
;MGTNRSHDLDPSDAHFVDVIHTGAGILGQWGPNGHADFYVNGGTSQPGCLSASLIKTLSCDHTKVTPYFIESINSKTGFWAVPCPNRIQYNLGLCVPNSDKEYVLMGEHVRRNARGIFYLSTNAYKPYAQGFPGRKAPYVP
;
A
#
# COMPACT_ATOMS: atom_id res chain seq x y z
N MET A 1 -25.01 -8.36 12.18
CA MET A 1 -23.98 -8.26 13.24
C MET A 1 -22.85 -9.18 12.85
N GLY A 2 -21.67 -8.62 12.56
CA GLY A 2 -20.51 -9.37 12.09
C GLY A 2 -20.07 -10.42 13.12
N THR A 3 -19.70 -11.60 12.66
CA THR A 3 -19.26 -12.73 13.51
C THR A 3 -17.78 -12.64 13.91
N ASN A 4 -17.22 -11.44 13.93
CA ASN A 4 -15.80 -11.23 14.20
C ASN A 4 -15.49 -11.52 15.67
N ARG A 5 -14.72 -12.58 15.90
CA ARG A 5 -14.28 -13.02 17.24
C ARG A 5 -12.91 -12.45 17.64
N SER A 6 -12.16 -11.86 16.71
CA SER A 6 -10.83 -11.29 17.01
C SER A 6 -10.89 -9.85 17.52
N HIS A 7 -12.02 -9.15 17.31
CA HIS A 7 -12.19 -7.71 17.58
C HIS A 7 -11.26 -6.81 16.74
N ASP A 8 -10.59 -7.37 15.73
CA ASP A 8 -9.79 -6.60 14.78
C ASP A 8 -10.69 -5.97 13.71
N LEU A 9 -10.17 -4.99 12.97
CA LEU A 9 -10.81 -4.53 11.73
C LEU A 9 -11.00 -5.69 10.74
N ASP A 10 -12.17 -5.82 10.15
CA ASP A 10 -12.45 -6.80 9.09
C ASP A 10 -13.37 -6.23 7.98
N PRO A 11 -13.49 -6.92 6.82
CA PRO A 11 -14.31 -6.43 5.70
C PRO A 11 -15.79 -6.21 6.04
N SER A 12 -16.34 -6.86 7.07
CA SER A 12 -17.73 -6.71 7.48
C SER A 12 -18.04 -5.42 8.25
N ASP A 13 -17.01 -4.67 8.68
CA ASP A 13 -17.16 -3.44 9.47
C ASP A 13 -17.65 -2.23 8.65
N ALA A 14 -17.55 -2.29 7.32
CA ALA A 14 -18.07 -1.24 6.42
C ALA A 14 -18.46 -1.78 5.05
N HIS A 15 -19.14 -0.96 4.24
CA HIS A 15 -19.46 -1.31 2.84
C HIS A 15 -18.22 -1.56 1.97
N PHE A 16 -17.12 -0.91 2.34
CA PHE A 16 -15.81 -1.08 1.72
C PHE A 16 -14.74 -0.72 2.75
N VAL A 17 -13.68 -1.52 2.81
CA VAL A 17 -12.57 -1.39 3.75
C VAL A 17 -11.31 -1.58 2.93
N ASP A 18 -10.51 -0.55 2.78
CA ASP A 18 -9.15 -0.64 2.25
C ASP A 18 -8.13 -0.46 3.38
N VAL A 19 -7.03 -1.20 3.30
CA VAL A 19 -5.99 -1.20 4.34
C VAL A 19 -4.64 -0.93 3.68
N ILE A 20 -3.85 -0.03 4.26
CA ILE A 20 -2.50 0.29 3.79
C ILE A 20 -1.47 -0.20 4.82
N HIS A 21 -0.64 -1.14 4.39
CA HIS A 21 0.37 -1.81 5.19
C HIS A 21 1.75 -1.22 4.91
N THR A 22 2.37 -0.57 5.92
CA THR A 22 3.74 -0.02 5.82
C THR A 22 4.71 -0.56 6.87
N GLY A 23 4.21 -1.08 7.99
CA GLY A 23 5.00 -1.69 9.07
C GLY A 23 4.47 -3.07 9.50
N ALA A 24 3.91 -3.82 8.54
CA ALA A 24 3.23 -5.09 8.76
C ALA A 24 4.17 -6.18 9.31
N GLY A 25 3.67 -6.94 10.29
CA GLY A 25 4.40 -8.00 10.98
C GLY A 25 5.33 -7.53 12.10
N ILE A 26 5.43 -6.21 12.34
CA ILE A 26 6.25 -5.63 13.41
C ILE A 26 5.41 -4.75 14.34
N LEU A 27 5.00 -3.57 13.87
CA LEU A 27 4.09 -2.68 14.61
C LEU A 27 2.67 -2.65 14.01
N GLY A 28 2.51 -3.15 12.78
CA GLY A 28 1.21 -3.38 12.15
C GLY A 28 0.91 -4.86 11.95
N GLN A 29 -0.36 -5.19 11.67
CA GLN A 29 -0.82 -6.53 11.36
C GLN A 29 -0.33 -6.96 9.96
N TRP A 30 -0.04 -8.26 9.78
CA TRP A 30 0.39 -8.81 8.47
C TRP A 30 -0.77 -9.32 7.62
N GLY A 31 -1.77 -9.95 8.26
CA GLY A 31 -2.90 -10.54 7.56
C GLY A 31 -3.71 -9.49 6.78
N PRO A 32 -4.41 -9.92 5.72
CA PRO A 32 -5.38 -9.06 5.07
C PRO A 32 -6.57 -8.85 6.01
N ASN A 33 -6.97 -7.59 6.17
CA ASN A 33 -8.07 -7.18 7.05
C ASN A 33 -9.12 -6.36 6.29
N GLY A 34 -8.91 -6.12 4.99
CA GLY A 34 -9.78 -5.33 4.15
C GLY A 34 -10.43 -6.12 3.03
N HIS A 35 -11.29 -5.40 2.31
CA HIS A 35 -11.67 -5.77 0.96
C HIS A 35 -10.48 -5.64 0.01
N ALA A 36 -9.68 -4.58 0.17
CA ALA A 36 -8.46 -4.34 -0.60
C ALA A 36 -7.29 -4.02 0.34
N ASP A 37 -6.22 -4.81 0.28
CA ASP A 37 -5.05 -4.64 1.14
C ASP A 37 -3.84 -4.24 0.29
N PHE A 38 -3.25 -3.09 0.61
CA PHE A 38 -2.12 -2.51 -0.11
C PHE A 38 -0.83 -2.64 0.71
N TYR A 39 0.12 -3.41 0.22
CA TYR A 39 1.43 -3.62 0.85
C TYR A 39 2.49 -2.74 0.18
N VAL A 40 2.75 -1.59 0.79
CA VAL A 40 3.67 -0.58 0.26
C VAL A 40 5.11 -1.03 0.47
N ASN A 41 5.90 -1.05 -0.60
CA ASN A 41 7.29 -1.52 -0.61
C ASN A 41 7.46 -2.93 0.01
N GLY A 42 6.47 -3.81 -0.22
CA GLY A 42 6.44 -5.15 0.36
C GLY A 42 5.86 -5.23 1.78
N GLY A 43 5.39 -4.11 2.34
CA GLY A 43 4.52 -4.03 3.51
C GLY A 43 5.19 -3.77 4.86
N THR A 44 6.49 -3.99 4.99
CA THR A 44 7.19 -3.96 6.29
C THR A 44 8.23 -2.86 6.43
N SER A 45 9.02 -2.59 5.38
CA SER A 45 10.16 -1.67 5.44
C SER A 45 10.06 -0.64 4.34
N GLN A 46 10.14 0.62 4.72
CA GLN A 46 9.87 1.75 3.84
C GLN A 46 11.16 2.48 3.47
N PRO A 47 11.33 2.85 2.19
CA PRO A 47 12.46 3.65 1.75
C PRO A 47 12.56 4.98 2.52
N GLY A 48 13.77 5.32 2.95
CA GLY A 48 14.05 6.53 3.72
C GLY A 48 13.82 6.42 5.23
N CYS A 49 13.45 5.25 5.77
CA CYS A 49 13.26 5.04 7.21
C CYS A 49 14.48 4.47 7.95
N LEU A 50 15.48 3.93 7.24
CA LEU A 50 16.65 3.32 7.88
C LEU A 50 17.41 4.34 8.74
N SER A 51 17.55 4.02 10.02
CA SER A 51 18.26 4.81 11.03
C SER A 51 19.21 3.94 11.85
N ALA A 52 20.21 4.56 12.48
CA ALA A 52 21.09 3.88 13.44
C ALA A 52 20.33 3.37 14.69
N SER A 53 19.14 3.92 14.96
CA SER A 53 18.25 3.47 16.04
C SER A 53 17.14 2.58 15.48
N LEU A 54 17.08 1.34 15.95
CA LEU A 54 16.02 0.40 15.58
C LEU A 54 14.63 0.96 15.87
N ILE A 55 14.44 1.60 17.03
CA ILE A 55 13.14 2.19 17.41
C ILE A 55 12.73 3.28 16.41
N LYS A 56 13.67 4.13 15.98
CA LYS A 56 13.40 5.17 14.97
C LYS A 56 13.03 4.55 13.63
N THR A 57 13.72 3.50 13.20
CA THR A 57 13.43 2.78 11.96
C THR A 57 12.01 2.20 11.99
N LEU A 58 11.67 1.41 13.02
CA LEU A 58 10.35 0.77 13.13
C LEU A 58 9.22 1.78 13.27
N SER A 59 9.44 2.84 14.04
CA SER A 59 8.47 3.95 14.18
C SER A 59 8.24 4.66 12.85
N CYS A 60 9.31 4.91 12.08
CA CYS A 60 9.19 5.50 10.74
C CYS A 60 8.42 4.57 9.78
N ASP A 61 8.79 3.29 9.70
CA ASP A 61 8.12 2.30 8.83
C ASP A 61 6.62 2.23 9.13
N HIS A 62 6.25 2.17 10.41
CA HIS A 62 4.85 2.13 10.85
C HIS A 62 4.08 3.41 10.52
N THR A 63 4.68 4.57 10.75
CA THR A 63 4.01 5.88 10.57
C THR A 63 4.04 6.40 9.13
N LYS A 64 4.82 5.78 8.24
CA LYS A 64 4.94 6.18 6.82
C LYS A 64 3.61 6.12 6.05
N VAL A 65 2.64 5.34 6.52
CA VAL A 65 1.28 5.31 5.97
C VAL A 65 0.64 6.71 5.91
N THR A 66 0.88 7.54 6.92
CA THR A 66 0.28 8.89 7.01
C THR A 66 0.70 9.79 5.85
N PRO A 67 2.00 10.03 5.58
CA PRO A 67 2.39 10.85 4.44
C PRO A 67 2.02 10.24 3.08
N TYR A 68 1.97 8.91 2.94
CA TYR A 68 1.48 8.28 1.71
C TYR A 68 0.00 8.57 1.46
N PHE A 69 -0.85 8.43 2.50
CA PHE A 69 -2.27 8.74 2.38
C PHE A 69 -2.49 10.23 2.09
N ILE A 70 -1.79 11.13 2.79
CA ILE A 70 -1.87 12.58 2.54
C ILE A 70 -1.53 12.91 1.08
N GLU A 71 -0.45 12.34 0.54
CA GLU A 71 -0.08 12.58 -0.86
C GLU A 71 -1.14 12.00 -1.82
N SER A 72 -1.75 10.87 -1.49
CA SER A 72 -2.75 10.21 -2.35
C SER A 72 -3.98 11.07 -2.65
N ILE A 73 -4.35 11.99 -1.75
CA ILE A 73 -5.53 12.87 -1.90
C ILE A 73 -5.42 13.77 -3.13
N ASN A 74 -4.23 14.34 -3.38
CA ASN A 74 -3.99 15.35 -4.41
C ASN A 74 -2.94 14.93 -5.46
N SER A 75 -2.49 13.68 -5.42
CA SER A 75 -1.46 13.20 -6.35
C SER A 75 -1.99 13.13 -7.79
N LYS A 76 -1.33 13.85 -8.70
CA LYS A 76 -1.61 13.76 -10.15
C LYS A 76 -1.02 12.50 -10.79
N THR A 77 -0.01 11.90 -10.15
CA THR A 77 0.67 10.69 -10.64
C THR A 77 0.01 9.43 -10.09
N GLY A 78 -0.29 9.41 -8.79
CA GLY A 78 -1.00 8.33 -8.10
C GLY A 78 -0.10 7.19 -7.62
N PHE A 79 -0.58 6.50 -6.58
CA PHE A 79 0.02 5.29 -6.01
C PHE A 79 -0.60 4.05 -6.66
N TRP A 80 -0.09 3.66 -7.82
CA TRP A 80 -0.62 2.53 -8.58
C TRP A 80 -0.05 1.21 -8.08
N ALA A 81 -0.94 0.29 -7.71
CA ALA A 81 -0.61 -1.00 -7.14
C ALA A 81 -1.03 -2.14 -8.07
N VAL A 82 -0.18 -3.15 -8.15
CA VAL A 82 -0.39 -4.37 -8.94
C VAL A 82 -1.04 -5.44 -8.06
N PRO A 83 -2.06 -6.17 -8.55
CA PRO A 83 -2.55 -7.34 -7.83
C PRO A 83 -1.44 -8.39 -7.75
N CYS A 84 -1.20 -8.92 -6.56
CA CYS A 84 -0.23 -10.00 -6.42
C CYS A 84 -0.59 -10.97 -5.30
N PRO A 85 -0.47 -12.29 -5.50
CA PRO A 85 -0.88 -13.28 -4.50
C PRO A 85 -0.11 -13.19 -3.17
N ASN A 86 1.15 -12.79 -3.19
CA ASN A 86 1.99 -12.71 -2.00
C ASN A 86 3.26 -11.88 -2.22
N ARG A 87 3.90 -11.53 -1.10
CA ARG A 87 5.15 -10.76 -1.03
C ARG A 87 6.31 -11.42 -1.80
N ILE A 88 6.39 -12.75 -1.84
CA ILE A 88 7.50 -13.45 -2.50
C ILE A 88 7.47 -13.19 -4.01
N GLN A 89 6.30 -13.37 -4.64
CA GLN A 89 6.13 -13.08 -6.06
C GLN A 89 6.36 -11.60 -6.37
N TYR A 90 5.94 -10.70 -5.48
CA TYR A 90 6.23 -9.27 -5.60
C TYR A 90 7.72 -8.97 -5.60
N ASN A 91 8.46 -9.48 -4.62
CA ASN A 91 9.89 -9.24 -4.52
C ASN A 91 10.68 -9.84 -5.70
N LEU A 92 10.18 -10.93 -6.30
CA LEU A 92 10.78 -11.55 -7.48
C LEU A 92 10.35 -10.88 -8.80
N GLY A 93 9.50 -9.85 -8.77
CA GLY A 93 9.01 -9.17 -9.97
C GLY A 93 8.09 -10.03 -10.84
N LEU A 94 7.43 -11.03 -10.25
CA LEU A 94 6.59 -12.00 -10.97
C LEU A 94 5.12 -11.57 -11.09
N CYS A 95 4.73 -10.47 -10.46
CA CYS A 95 3.37 -9.93 -10.56
C CYS A 95 3.22 -9.17 -11.88
N VAL A 96 2.82 -9.87 -12.94
CA VAL A 96 2.58 -9.30 -14.26
C VAL A 96 1.06 -9.28 -14.52
N PRO A 97 0.41 -8.11 -14.50
CA PRO A 97 -1.01 -8.01 -14.81
C PRO A 97 -1.25 -8.21 -16.30
N ASN A 98 -2.38 -8.79 -16.69
CA ASN A 98 -2.70 -9.02 -18.11
C ASN A 98 -3.15 -7.74 -18.82
N SER A 99 -3.55 -6.72 -18.07
CA SER A 99 -3.94 -5.43 -18.62
C SER A 99 -3.77 -4.28 -17.62
N ASP A 100 -3.66 -3.07 -18.16
CA ASP A 100 -3.59 -1.83 -17.36
C ASP A 100 -4.79 -1.64 -16.41
N LYS A 101 -5.93 -2.30 -16.68
CA LYS A 101 -7.15 -2.21 -15.89
C LYS A 101 -7.06 -2.93 -14.54
N GLU A 102 -6.10 -3.85 -14.40
CA GLU A 102 -5.89 -4.61 -13.17
C GLU A 102 -5.17 -3.81 -12.10
N TYR A 103 -4.45 -2.75 -12.48
CA TYR A 103 -3.85 -1.84 -11.50
C TYR A 103 -4.93 -1.09 -10.72
N VAL A 104 -4.69 -0.96 -9.42
CA VAL A 104 -5.59 -0.27 -8.49
C VAL A 104 -4.86 0.91 -7.87
N LEU A 105 -5.54 2.06 -7.82
CA LEU A 105 -5.03 3.25 -7.15
C LEU A 105 -5.21 3.08 -5.63
N MET A 106 -4.12 3.18 -4.88
CA MET A 106 -4.13 3.19 -3.40
C MET A 106 -4.45 4.59 -2.87
N GLY A 107 -5.17 4.65 -1.74
CA GLY A 107 -5.45 5.88 -0.99
C GLY A 107 -6.84 6.44 -1.28
N GLU A 108 -7.02 7.75 -1.11
CA GLU A 108 -8.33 8.44 -1.16
C GLU A 108 -9.23 8.02 -2.33
N HIS A 109 -8.65 7.90 -3.52
CA HIS A 109 -9.39 7.66 -4.76
C HIS A 109 -9.46 6.17 -5.16
N VAL A 110 -9.24 5.27 -4.21
CA VAL A 110 -9.38 3.82 -4.43
C VAL A 110 -10.79 3.48 -4.92
N ARG A 111 -10.88 2.57 -5.89
CA ARG A 111 -12.19 2.09 -6.36
C ARG A 111 -12.83 1.23 -5.29
N ARG A 112 -14.07 1.56 -4.88
CA ARG A 112 -14.80 0.83 -3.83
C ARG A 112 -15.16 -0.62 -4.16
N ASN A 113 -14.99 -1.04 -5.41
CA ASN A 113 -15.13 -2.42 -5.85
C ASN A 113 -13.79 -3.19 -5.92
N ALA A 114 -12.67 -2.55 -5.57
CA ALA A 114 -11.36 -3.21 -5.53
C ALA A 114 -11.40 -4.35 -4.52
N ARG A 115 -10.89 -5.53 -4.90
CA ARG A 115 -10.84 -6.70 -4.04
C ARG A 115 -9.50 -7.41 -4.19
N GLY A 116 -8.90 -7.81 -3.07
CA GLY A 116 -7.69 -8.63 -3.05
C GLY A 116 -6.47 -7.91 -2.49
N ILE A 117 -5.29 -8.48 -2.78
CA ILE A 117 -4.00 -8.05 -2.26
C ILE A 117 -3.22 -7.35 -3.37
N PHE A 118 -2.72 -6.17 -3.05
CA PHE A 118 -2.02 -5.30 -3.97
C PHE A 118 -0.66 -4.88 -3.40
N TYR A 119 0.32 -4.71 -4.28
CA TYR A 119 1.65 -4.24 -3.93
C TYR A 119 2.06 -3.08 -4.82
N LEU A 120 2.88 -2.18 -4.28
CA LEU A 120 3.40 -1.01 -4.98
C LEU A 120 4.73 -0.56 -4.38
N SER A 121 5.49 0.17 -5.19
CA SER A 121 6.72 0.84 -4.78
C SER A 121 6.51 2.34 -4.63
N THR A 122 7.30 2.97 -3.76
CA THR A 122 7.35 4.43 -3.59
C THR A 122 8.77 4.95 -3.61
N ASN A 123 8.93 6.26 -3.80
CA ASN A 123 10.21 6.92 -3.52
C ASN A 123 10.47 6.99 -2.01
N ALA A 124 11.72 7.24 -1.62
CA ALA A 124 12.12 7.45 -0.22
C ALA A 124 11.66 8.80 0.35
N TYR A 125 11.53 9.79 -0.53
CA TYR A 125 11.18 11.18 -0.21
C TYR A 125 10.10 11.67 -1.17
N LYS A 126 9.40 12.74 -0.76
CA LYS A 126 8.34 13.37 -1.57
C LYS A 126 8.89 13.87 -2.94
N PRO A 127 8.10 13.79 -4.02
CA PRO A 127 6.83 13.06 -4.12
C PRO A 127 7.07 11.54 -4.00
N TYR A 128 6.30 10.88 -3.14
CA TYR A 128 6.43 9.45 -2.90
C TYR A 128 5.82 8.62 -4.02
N ALA A 129 4.71 9.09 -4.61
CA ALA A 129 4.00 8.43 -5.69
C ALA A 129 4.85 8.37 -6.96
N GLN A 130 5.04 7.16 -7.50
CA GLN A 130 5.82 6.93 -8.72
C GLN A 130 4.99 7.04 -10.00
N GLY A 131 3.66 7.08 -9.90
CA GLY A 131 2.77 7.05 -11.05
C GLY A 131 2.54 5.64 -11.59
N PHE A 132 1.92 5.58 -12.77
CA PHE A 132 1.56 4.31 -13.39
C PHE A 132 2.82 3.56 -13.84
N PRO A 133 3.01 2.28 -13.48
CA PRO A 133 4.21 1.53 -13.84
C PRO A 133 4.49 1.52 -15.34
N GLY A 134 5.75 1.73 -15.72
CA GLY A 134 6.17 1.78 -17.13
C GLY A 134 5.79 3.05 -17.88
N ARG A 135 5.07 4.00 -17.28
CA ARG A 135 4.80 5.33 -17.85
C ARG A 135 5.67 6.37 -17.14
N LYS A 136 6.34 7.24 -17.90
CA LYS A 136 7.05 8.38 -17.31
C LYS A 136 6.03 9.28 -16.62
N ALA A 137 6.28 9.64 -15.37
CA ALA A 137 5.51 10.68 -14.69
C ALA A 137 5.54 11.96 -15.56
N PRO A 138 4.43 12.70 -15.68
CA PRO A 138 4.44 13.99 -16.37
C PRO A 138 5.48 14.89 -15.71
N TYR A 139 6.34 15.51 -16.50
CA TYR A 139 7.24 16.55 -16.01
C TYR A 139 6.38 17.71 -15.49
N VAL A 140 6.51 18.01 -14.20
CA VAL A 140 5.88 19.19 -13.59
C VAL A 140 7.01 20.22 -13.41
N PRO A 141 7.06 21.29 -14.21
CA PRO A 141 8.05 22.36 -14.07
C PRO A 141 7.91 23.13 -12.76
#